data_AF-A0A0K2TZ30-F1
#
_entry.id   AF-A0A0K2TZ30-F1
#
_cell.length_a   1.000
_cell.length_b   1.000
_cell.length_c   1.000
_cell.angle_alpha   90.00
_cell.angle_beta   90.00
_cell.angle_gamma   90.00
#
_symmetry.space_group_name_H-M   'P 1'
#
loop_
_entity.id
_entity.type
_entity.pdbx_description
1 polymer ?
#
loop_
_entity_poly.entity_id
_entity_poly.type
_entity_poly.pdbx_seq_one_letter_code
_entity_poly.pdbx_strand_id
1 'polypeptide(L)'
;RGYGNIIGNLRLKLMTEPPTSTFTNMHSRFLWLITFFMSFVEDLEVELPVIEAVFSPEIMSNIVFEGLHTLENLEIESNSDMHYDTVFKIRQLHLVVSAIKQILITINLMEHNAYNTETRYKIHKIICLFMEM
;
A
#
# COMPACT_ATOMS: atom_id res chain seq x y z
N ARG A 1 -0.79 17.83 -0.97
CA ARG A 1 -2.19 17.82 -0.45
C ARG A 1 -3.14 16.97 -1.30
N GLY A 2 -3.07 16.99 -2.64
CA GLY A 2 -3.99 16.20 -3.48
C GLY A 2 -3.86 14.68 -3.33
N TYR A 3 -2.64 14.14 -3.35
CA TYR A 3 -2.39 12.69 -3.26
C TYR A 3 -2.97 12.05 -1.99
N GLY A 4 -2.70 12.60 -0.81
CA GLY A 4 -3.25 12.08 0.45
C GLY A 4 -4.78 12.09 0.51
N ASN A 5 -5.44 13.13 0.00
CA ASN A 5 -6.90 13.17 -0.09
C ASN A 5 -7.44 12.10 -1.06
N ILE A 6 -6.78 11.90 -2.20
CA ILE A 6 -7.16 10.87 -3.17
C ILE A 6 -7.07 9.49 -2.51
N ILE A 7 -5.96 9.18 -1.83
CA ILE A 7 -5.75 7.90 -1.14
C ILE A 7 -6.81 7.68 -0.06
N GLY A 8 -7.03 8.67 0.81
CA GLY A 8 -8.03 8.55 1.87
C GLY A 8 -9.44 8.33 1.33
N ASN A 9 -9.85 9.13 0.33
CA ASN A 9 -11.18 9.01 -0.27
C ASN A 9 -11.36 7.70 -1.04
N LEU A 10 -10.33 7.23 -1.75
CA LEU A 10 -10.38 5.94 -2.43
C LEU A 10 -10.49 4.80 -1.45
N ARG A 11 -9.72 4.81 -0.34
CA ARG A 11 -9.86 3.79 0.71
C ARG A 11 -11.28 3.78 1.29
N LEU A 12 -11.83 4.94 1.65
CA LEU A 12 -13.20 5.00 2.18
C LEU A 12 -14.21 4.40 1.20
N LYS A 13 -14.06 4.72 -0.09
CA LYS A 13 -14.93 4.19 -1.13
C LYS A 13 -14.83 2.67 -1.25
N LEU A 14 -13.62 2.11 -1.20
CA LEU A 14 -13.38 0.66 -1.17
C LEU A 14 -14.04 -0.01 0.04
N MET A 15 -14.06 0.64 1.20
CA MET A 15 -14.69 0.06 2.40
C MET A 15 -16.23 0.11 2.35
N THR A 16 -16.82 1.06 1.61
CA THR A 16 -18.27 1.30 1.61
C THR A 16 -19.01 0.66 0.44
N GLU A 17 -18.35 0.39 -0.68
CA GLU A 17 -19.01 -0.15 -1.87
C GLU A 17 -19.17 -1.68 -1.79
N PRO A 18 -20.30 -2.24 -2.25
CA PRO A 18 -20.51 -3.68 -2.24
C PRO A 18 -19.54 -4.39 -3.21
N PRO A 19 -19.09 -5.62 -2.87
CA PRO A 19 -18.15 -6.39 -3.67
C PRO A 19 -18.81 -6.82 -5.00
N THR A 20 -18.63 -6.00 -6.02
CA THR A 20 -19.01 -6.28 -7.42
C THR A 20 -17.77 -6.77 -8.18
N SER A 21 -17.91 -7.32 -9.40
CA SER A 21 -16.73 -7.68 -10.23
C SER A 21 -15.80 -6.50 -10.54
N THR A 22 -16.31 -5.27 -10.46
CA THR A 22 -15.54 -4.01 -10.51
C THR A 22 -14.73 -3.75 -9.23
N PHE A 23 -15.13 -4.32 -8.10
CA PHE A 23 -14.52 -4.10 -6.79
C PHE A 23 -13.11 -4.69 -6.70
N THR A 24 -12.90 -5.93 -7.16
CA THR A 24 -11.57 -6.56 -7.19
C THR A 24 -10.60 -5.78 -8.10
N ASN A 25 -11.13 -5.16 -9.16
CA ASN A 25 -10.38 -4.26 -10.02
C ASN A 25 -10.05 -2.92 -9.33
N MET A 26 -10.91 -2.42 -8.44
CA MET A 26 -10.64 -1.19 -7.68
C MET A 26 -9.57 -1.39 -6.60
N HIS A 27 -9.56 -2.54 -5.91
CA HIS A 27 -8.48 -2.91 -4.97
C HIS A 27 -7.12 -2.99 -5.66
N SER A 28 -7.06 -3.73 -6.77
CA SER A 28 -5.83 -3.84 -7.59
C SER A 28 -5.35 -2.47 -8.09
N ARG A 29 -6.28 -1.59 -8.51
CA ARG A 29 -5.96 -0.23 -8.96
C ARG A 29 -5.48 0.66 -7.81
N PHE A 30 -6.04 0.51 -6.62
CA PHE A 30 -5.60 1.23 -5.42
C PHE A 30 -4.18 0.83 -5.03
N LEU A 31 -3.88 -0.47 -5.00
CA LEU A 31 -2.53 -0.97 -4.77
C LEU A 31 -1.56 -0.48 -5.84
N TRP A 32 -1.95 -0.59 -7.12
CA TRP A 32 -1.14 -0.08 -8.23
C TRP A 32 -0.87 1.42 -8.11
N LEU A 33 -1.87 2.22 -7.72
CA LEU A 33 -1.73 3.66 -7.50
C LEU A 33 -0.64 3.96 -6.45
N ILE A 34 -0.68 3.25 -5.33
CA ILE A 34 0.33 3.39 -4.27
C ILE A 34 1.70 2.99 -4.80
N THR A 35 1.84 1.81 -5.40
CA THR A 35 3.14 1.34 -5.94
C THR A 35 3.70 2.31 -6.97
N PHE A 36 2.86 2.76 -7.91
CA PHE A 36 3.25 3.65 -8.99
C PHE A 36 3.70 5.02 -8.48
N PHE A 37 2.94 5.66 -7.61
CA PHE A 37 3.35 6.98 -7.11
C PHE A 37 4.53 6.90 -6.15
N MET A 38 4.59 5.86 -5.32
CA MET A 38 5.71 5.66 -4.41
C MET A 38 7.02 5.36 -5.15
N SER A 39 7.00 4.82 -6.38
CA SER A 39 8.22 4.60 -7.15
C SER A 39 8.89 5.87 -7.65
N PHE A 40 8.16 6.98 -7.75
CA PHE A 40 8.72 8.28 -8.18
C PHE A 40 9.11 9.20 -7.03
N VAL A 41 8.90 8.78 -5.78
CA VAL A 41 9.18 9.63 -4.61
C VAL A 41 10.65 10.04 -4.55
N GLU A 42 11.55 9.10 -4.86
CA GLU A 42 12.99 9.35 -4.91
C GLU A 42 13.37 10.25 -6.08
N ASP A 43 12.98 9.86 -7.29
CA ASP A 43 13.33 10.58 -8.53
C ASP A 43 12.83 12.03 -8.57
N LEU A 44 11.72 12.31 -7.89
CA LEU A 44 11.10 13.64 -7.83
C LEU A 44 11.38 14.39 -6.53
N GLU A 45 12.21 13.84 -5.63
CA GLU A 45 12.54 14.42 -4.32
C GLU A 45 11.28 14.84 -3.53
N VAL A 46 10.26 13.99 -3.51
CA VAL A 46 8.96 14.33 -2.94
C VAL A 46 9.05 14.46 -1.41
N GLU A 47 8.64 15.62 -0.89
CA GLU A 47 8.65 15.86 0.55
C GLU A 47 7.64 14.99 1.33
N LEU A 48 8.02 14.59 2.54
CA LEU A 48 7.21 13.78 3.46
C LEU A 48 5.73 14.24 3.58
N PRO A 49 5.39 15.53 3.75
CA PRO A 49 4.00 15.96 3.92
C PRO A 49 3.09 15.65 2.73
N VAL A 50 3.65 15.34 1.56
CA VAL A 50 2.88 14.97 0.36
C VAL A 50 2.46 13.50 0.39
N ILE A 51 3.33 12.64 0.94
CA ILE A 51 3.18 11.18 0.95
C ILE A 51 2.81 10.60 2.32
N GLU A 52 2.80 11.43 3.37
CA GLU A 52 2.52 11.05 4.76
C GLU A 52 1.26 10.18 4.91
N ALA A 53 0.23 10.46 4.11
CA ALA A 53 -1.02 9.70 4.12
C ALA A 53 -0.87 8.21 3.78
N VAL A 54 0.15 7.82 2.99
CA VAL A 54 0.41 6.40 2.68
C VAL A 54 0.86 5.64 3.92
N PHE A 55 1.57 6.31 4.83
CA PHE A 55 2.09 5.72 6.06
C PHE A 55 1.08 5.73 7.21
N SER A 56 -0.16 6.14 6.96
CA SER A 56 -1.18 6.11 8.01
C SER A 56 -1.49 4.65 8.37
N PRO A 57 -1.74 4.34 9.66
CA PRO A 57 -2.06 2.98 10.10
C PRO A 57 -3.22 2.38 9.30
N GLU A 58 -4.20 3.20 8.95
CA GLU A 58 -5.35 2.80 8.17
C GLU A 58 -5.00 2.26 6.78
N ILE A 59 -4.07 2.91 6.08
CA ILE A 59 -3.64 2.53 4.74
C ILE A 59 -2.70 1.33 4.83
N MET A 60 -1.79 1.35 5.79
CA MET A 60 -0.85 0.26 6.02
C MET A 60 -1.56 -1.04 6.39
N SER A 61 -2.47 -1.01 7.36
CA SER A 61 -3.28 -2.17 7.74
C SER A 61 -4.13 -2.68 6.59
N ASN A 62 -4.64 -1.78 5.74
CA ASN A 62 -5.39 -2.19 4.55
C ASN A 62 -4.49 -2.94 3.56
N ILE A 63 -3.28 -2.46 3.28
CA ILE A 63 -2.34 -3.15 2.38
C ILE A 63 -2.00 -4.55 2.92
N VAL A 64 -1.73 -4.66 4.23
CA VAL A 64 -1.43 -5.94 4.88
C VAL A 64 -2.64 -6.88 4.82
N PHE A 65 -3.83 -6.40 5.17
CA PHE A 65 -5.07 -7.15 5.11
C PHE A 65 -5.33 -7.70 3.70
N GLU A 66 -5.21 -6.87 2.66
CA GLU A 66 -5.37 -7.29 1.27
C GLU A 66 -4.36 -8.36 0.86
N GLY A 67 -3.12 -8.26 1.33
CA GLY A 67 -2.09 -9.27 1.14
C GLY A 67 -2.47 -10.62 1.73
N LEU A 68 -2.85 -10.61 3.02
CA LEU A 68 -3.26 -11.83 3.74
C LEU A 68 -4.51 -12.44 3.12
N HIS A 69 -5.54 -11.64 2.87
CA HIS A 69 -6.78 -12.09 2.24
C HIS A 69 -6.51 -12.69 0.84
N THR A 70 -5.64 -12.08 0.04
CA THR A 70 -5.28 -12.64 -1.29
C THR A 70 -4.53 -13.95 -1.16
N LEU A 71 -3.61 -14.05 -0.20
CA LEU A 71 -2.83 -15.27 0.06
C LEU A 71 -3.71 -16.43 0.53
N GLU A 72 -4.58 -16.20 1.51
CA GLU A 72 -5.53 -17.19 2.02
C GLU A 72 -6.44 -17.71 0.90
N ASN A 73 -6.96 -16.82 0.07
CA ASN A 73 -7.79 -17.19 -1.07
C ASN A 73 -7.03 -17.99 -2.13
N LEU A 74 -5.75 -17.69 -2.36
CA LEU A 74 -4.89 -18.48 -3.25
C LEU A 74 -4.66 -19.89 -2.69
N GLU A 75 -4.47 -20.02 -1.38
CA GLU A 75 -4.29 -21.32 -0.73
C GLU A 75 -5.56 -22.17 -0.84
N ILE A 76 -6.73 -21.58 -0.56
CA ILE A 76 -8.03 -22.26 -0.72
C ILE A 76 -8.22 -22.71 -2.17
N GLU A 77 -7.97 -21.84 -3.14
CA GLU A 77 -8.19 -22.14 -4.55
C GLU A 77 -7.14 -23.06 -5.16
N SER A 78 -5.92 -23.12 -4.62
CA SER A 78 -4.90 -24.08 -5.06
C SER A 78 -5.34 -25.54 -4.90
N ASN A 79 -6.33 -25.78 -4.04
CA ASN A 79 -6.96 -27.08 -3.83
C ASN A 79 -8.15 -27.36 -4.77
N SER A 80 -8.46 -26.44 -5.68
CA SER A 80 -9.52 -26.52 -6.70
C SER A 80 -8.95 -26.25 -8.09
N ASP A 81 -9.34 -26.98 -9.13
CA ASP A 81 -8.75 -26.89 -10.50
C ASP A 81 -9.02 -25.56 -11.27
N MET A 82 -9.22 -24.42 -10.59
CA MET A 82 -9.54 -23.11 -11.16
C MET A 82 -8.30 -22.29 -11.54
N HIS A 83 -7.63 -22.67 -12.64
CA HIS A 83 -6.34 -22.10 -13.04
C HIS A 83 -6.34 -20.60 -13.40
N TYR A 84 -7.45 -20.04 -13.91
CA TYR A 84 -7.51 -18.63 -14.36
C TYR A 84 -7.53 -17.64 -13.19
N ASP A 85 -8.28 -17.93 -12.13
CA ASP A 85 -8.39 -17.06 -10.95
C ASP A 85 -7.07 -17.01 -10.16
N THR A 86 -6.30 -18.10 -10.18
CA THR A 86 -4.97 -18.18 -9.57
C THR A 86 -4.00 -17.15 -10.16
N VAL A 87 -3.94 -17.02 -11.50
CA VAL A 87 -3.02 -16.07 -12.17
C VAL A 87 -3.34 -14.62 -11.80
N PHE A 88 -4.63 -14.28 -11.73
CA PHE A 88 -5.06 -12.94 -11.36
C PHE A 88 -4.70 -12.59 -9.91
N LYS A 89 -4.92 -13.53 -8.98
CA LYS A 89 -4.57 -13.34 -7.57
C LYS A 89 -3.06 -13.31 -7.31
N ILE A 90 -2.26 -14.08 -8.05
CA ILE A 90 -0.80 -13.98 -8.00
C ILE A 90 -0.35 -12.56 -8.38
N ARG A 91 -0.95 -11.95 -9.41
CA ARG A 91 -0.65 -10.56 -9.80
C ARG A 91 -1.04 -9.58 -8.70
N GLN A 92 -2.17 -9.77 -8.04
CA GLN A 92 -2.58 -8.94 -6.90
C GLN A 92 -1.58 -9.06 -5.74
N LEU A 93 -1.18 -10.28 -5.39
CA LEU A 93 -0.18 -10.50 -4.35
C LEU A 93 1.16 -9.84 -4.70
N HIS A 94 1.60 -9.93 -5.96
CA HIS A 94 2.78 -9.23 -6.44
C HIS A 94 2.66 -7.70 -6.28
N LEU A 95 1.48 -7.11 -6.56
CA LEU A 95 1.24 -5.68 -6.34
C LEU A 95 1.31 -5.31 -4.86
N VAL A 96 0.75 -6.13 -3.96
CA VAL A 96 0.86 -5.91 -2.51
C VAL A 96 2.32 -5.93 -2.07
N VAL A 97 3.07 -6.96 -2.45
CA VAL A 97 4.49 -7.09 -2.11
C VAL A 97 5.29 -5.91 -2.69
N SER A 98 4.98 -5.49 -3.91
CA SER A 98 5.63 -4.33 -4.54
C SER A 98 5.32 -3.03 -3.80
N ALA A 99 4.09 -2.82 -3.36
CA ALA A 99 3.70 -1.66 -2.55
C ALA A 99 4.46 -1.63 -1.22
N ILE A 100 4.47 -2.74 -0.47
CA ILE A 100 5.20 -2.86 0.80
C ILE A 100 6.69 -2.59 0.61
N LYS A 101 7.31 -3.23 -0.41
CA LYS A 101 8.71 -3.01 -0.75
C LYS A 101 9.00 -1.53 -0.99
N GLN A 102 8.17 -0.87 -1.81
CA GLN A 102 8.40 0.54 -2.15
C GLN A 102 8.23 1.46 -0.94
N ILE A 103 7.28 1.16 -0.06
CA ILE A 103 7.08 1.87 1.21
C ILE A 103 8.32 1.75 2.10
N LEU A 104 8.89 0.54 2.25
CA LEU A 104 10.12 0.32 3.03
C LEU A 104 11.33 1.04 2.44
N ILE A 105 11.51 0.98 1.12
CA ILE A 105 12.57 1.74 0.42
C ILE A 105 12.43 3.23 0.71
N THR A 106 11.20 3.74 0.62
CA THR A 106 10.91 5.17 0.84
C THR A 106 11.21 5.57 2.29
N ILE A 107 10.83 4.77 3.28
CA ILE A 107 11.16 5.02 4.70
C ILE A 107 12.67 5.09 4.90
N ASN A 108 13.41 4.13 4.36
CA ASN A 108 14.87 4.08 4.47
C ASN A 108 15.55 5.29 3.81
N LEU A 109 15.09 5.68 2.62
CA LEU A 109 15.59 6.87 1.92
C LEU A 109 15.34 8.14 2.74
N MET A 110 14.13 8.28 3.28
CA MET A 110 13.75 9.42 4.10
C MET A 110 14.58 9.51 5.37
N GLU A 111 14.86 8.38 6.03
CA GLU A 111 15.72 8.30 7.21
C GLU A 111 17.14 8.78 6.87
N HIS A 112 17.71 8.29 5.76
CA HIS A 112 19.04 8.69 5.29
C HIS A 112 19.12 10.18 4.95
N ASN A 113 18.08 10.73 4.32
CA ASN A 113 18.05 12.11 3.85
C ASN A 113 17.51 13.11 4.89
N ALA A 114 17.24 12.66 6.12
CA ALA A 114 16.64 13.50 7.15
C ALA A 114 17.60 14.59 7.64
N TYR A 115 17.42 15.79 7.08
CA TYR A 115 18.26 16.97 7.32
C TYR A 115 17.94 17.72 8.62
N ASN A 116 16.76 17.52 9.21
CA ASN A 116 16.35 18.18 10.45
C ASN A 116 15.75 17.21 11.49
N THR A 117 15.73 17.62 12.75
CA THR A 117 15.27 16.81 13.89
C THR A 117 13.76 16.52 13.85
N GLU A 118 12.95 17.43 13.33
CA GLU A 118 11.49 17.26 13.22
C GLU A 118 11.12 16.16 12.21
N THR A 119 11.76 16.16 11.03
CA THR A 119 11.59 15.14 10.00
C THR A 119 12.04 13.78 10.51
N ARG A 120 13.17 13.71 11.23
CA ARG A 120 13.62 12.48 11.91
C ARG A 120 12.59 11.95 12.90
N TYR A 121 12.01 12.82 13.72
CA TYR A 121 10.96 12.43 14.66
C TYR A 121 9.72 11.86 13.95
N LYS A 122 9.27 12.50 12.86
CA LYS A 122 8.12 12.02 12.07
C LYS A 122 8.39 10.66 11.43
N ILE A 123 9.58 10.46 10.86
CA ILE A 123 9.98 9.17 10.27
C ILE A 123 10.06 8.10 11.35
N HIS A 124 10.68 8.39 12.50
CA HIS A 124 10.76 7.43 13.61
C HIS A 124 9.38 7.06 14.13
N LYS A 125 8.46 8.03 14.23
CA LYS A 125 7.07 7.76 14.59
C LYS A 125 6.39 6.83 13.59
N ILE A 126 6.63 7.01 12.28
CA ILE A 126 6.14 6.09 11.25
C ILE A 126 6.72 4.68 11.48
N ILE A 127 8.03 4.54 11.70
CA ILE A 127 8.66 3.25 11.96
C ILE A 127 8.07 2.56 13.20
N CYS A 128 7.86 3.29 14.30
CA CYS A 128 7.21 2.75 15.49
C CYS A 128 5.79 2.27 15.21
N LEU A 129 5.00 3.03 14.43
CA LEU A 129 3.65 2.60 14.04
C LEU A 129 3.68 1.28 13.26
N PHE A 130 4.69 1.04 12.42
CA PHE A 130 4.85 -0.25 11.72
C PHE A 130 5.20 -1.41 12.66
N MET A 131 5.95 -1.16 13.73
CA MET A 131 6.35 -2.20 14.69
C MET A 131 5.22 -2.58 15.66
N GLU A 132 4.25 -1.69 15.87
CA GLU A 132 3.13 -1.88 16.79
C GLU A 132 1.88 -2.50 16.12
N MET A 133 1.87 -2.61 14.79
CA MET A 133 0.83 -3.27 14.00
C MET A 133 0.99 -4.79 14.00
#